data_AF-A0A528D6M4-F1
#
_entry.id   AF-A0A528D6M4-F1
#
_cell.length_a   1.000
_cell.length_b   1.000
_cell.length_c   1.000
_cell.angle_alpha   90.00
_cell.angle_beta   90.00
_cell.angle_gamma   90.00
#
_symmetry.space_group_name_H-M   'P 1'
#
loop_
_entity.id
_entity.type
_entity.pdbx_description
1 polymer ?
#
loop_
_entity_poly.entity_id
_entity_poly.type
_entity_poly.pdbx_seq_one_letter_code
_entity_poly.pdbx_strand_id
1 'polypeptide(L)'
;TREAGGELAFDGSGELVDAAIEMVRFDQSKLLDRMAVGGELTPALMTDVARMIVRYHRGAPEIHRGSGSSNLAGVLAINEAGFATSHVFEQAEIEAFTGGFRTALARHCELLDRRETAGKIRRCHGDLHLRNICLFDGEPRLFDCIEFNDQIASIDVLYDLAFLLMDLWHRGFPELANLVMNR
;
A
#
# COMPACT_ATOMS: atom_id res chain seq x y z
N THR A 1 -10.20 -4.14 32.08
CA THR A 1 -11.28 -4.86 32.76
C THR A 1 -12.00 -3.96 33.75
N ARG A 2 -13.25 -4.26 34.09
CA ARG A 2 -13.98 -3.64 35.20
C ARG A 2 -13.93 -4.58 36.40
N GLU A 3 -13.23 -4.14 37.44
CA GLU A 3 -13.07 -4.93 38.66
C GLU A 3 -14.34 -4.89 39.53
N ALA A 4 -14.43 -5.76 40.53
CA ALA A 4 -15.61 -5.88 41.40
C ALA A 4 -15.99 -4.56 42.13
N GLY A 5 -15.01 -3.67 42.33
CA GLY A 5 -15.22 -2.32 42.90
C GLY A 5 -15.72 -1.27 41.90
N GLY A 6 -15.91 -1.63 40.63
CA GLY A 6 -16.34 -0.73 39.55
C GLY A 6 -15.21 0.04 38.86
N GLU A 7 -13.99 -0.02 39.40
CA GLU A 7 -12.78 0.58 38.82
C GLU A 7 -12.32 -0.12 37.53
N LEU A 8 -11.63 0.63 36.67
CA LEU A 8 -11.04 0.11 35.45
C LEU A 8 -9.55 -0.22 35.68
N ALA A 9 -9.11 -1.40 35.21
CA ALA A 9 -7.72 -1.83 35.25
C ALA A 9 -7.26 -2.34 33.87
N PHE A 10 -5.99 -2.13 33.52
CA PHE A 10 -5.35 -2.87 32.43
C PHE A 10 -5.00 -4.29 32.92
N ASP A 11 -5.26 -5.31 32.10
CA ASP A 11 -4.95 -6.72 32.38
C ASP A 11 -5.44 -7.27 33.74
N GLY A 12 -6.54 -6.73 34.25
CA GLY A 12 -7.16 -7.20 35.49
C GLY A 12 -8.01 -8.48 35.30
N SER A 13 -8.56 -8.97 36.40
CA SER A 13 -9.38 -10.20 36.42
C SER A 13 -10.88 -9.97 36.22
N GLY A 14 -11.32 -8.71 36.18
CA GLY A 14 -12.71 -8.35 36.02
C GLY A 14 -13.26 -8.52 34.60
N GLU A 15 -14.47 -8.03 34.36
CA GLU A 15 -15.14 -8.12 33.05
C GLU A 15 -14.37 -7.33 31.98
N LEU A 16 -14.18 -7.88 30.78
CA LEU A 16 -13.61 -7.15 29.66
C LEU A 16 -14.54 -5.98 29.26
N VAL A 17 -14.02 -4.75 29.33
CA VAL A 17 -14.77 -3.55 28.92
C VAL A 17 -14.39 -3.15 27.51
N ASP A 18 -13.09 -3.07 27.24
CA ASP A 18 -12.50 -2.77 25.94
C ASP A 18 -11.05 -3.31 25.93
N ALA A 19 -10.44 -3.39 24.76
CA ALA A 19 -9.06 -3.79 24.57
C ALA A 19 -8.19 -2.59 24.21
N ALA A 20 -6.98 -2.54 24.77
CA ALA A 20 -5.93 -1.62 24.35
C ALA A 20 -4.72 -2.43 23.87
N ILE A 21 -3.96 -1.86 22.94
CA ILE A 21 -2.71 -2.46 22.46
C ILE A 21 -1.56 -1.59 22.93
N GLU A 22 -0.63 -2.18 23.68
CA GLU A 22 0.66 -1.56 23.98
C GLU A 22 1.63 -1.84 22.83
N MET A 23 2.00 -0.80 22.08
CA MET A 23 2.88 -0.93 20.92
C MET A 23 4.30 -0.47 21.24
N VAL A 24 5.28 -1.28 20.85
CA VAL A 24 6.69 -0.86 20.89
C VAL A 24 6.97 0.01 19.67
N ARG A 25 7.38 1.25 19.91
CA ARG A 25 7.78 2.16 18.85
C ARG A 25 9.14 1.74 18.29
N PHE A 26 9.19 1.41 17.00
CA PHE A 26 10.45 1.15 16.31
C PHE A 26 11.22 2.46 16.00
N ASP A 27 12.53 2.32 15.78
CA ASP A 27 13.41 3.44 15.47
C ASP A 27 12.98 4.14 14.17
N GLN A 28 12.61 5.42 14.28
CA GLN A 28 12.12 6.21 13.15
C GLN A 28 13.21 6.50 12.11
N SER A 29 14.49 6.41 12.48
CA SER A 29 15.60 6.49 11.52
C SER A 29 15.59 5.31 10.53
N LYS A 30 14.93 4.21 10.89
CA LYS A 30 14.81 2.99 10.09
C LYS A 30 13.59 2.95 9.18
N LEU A 31 12.81 4.03 9.11
CA LEU A 31 11.85 4.20 8.02
C LEU A 31 12.60 4.35 6.70
N LEU A 32 12.17 3.62 5.67
CA LEU A 32 12.88 3.61 4.40
C LEU A 32 12.86 4.98 3.71
N ASP A 33 11.87 5.83 3.99
CA ASP A 33 11.85 7.22 3.48
C ASP A 33 12.93 8.09 4.12
N ARG A 34 13.29 7.84 5.39
CA ARG A 34 14.39 8.50 6.10
C ARG A 34 15.73 7.96 5.66
N MET A 35 15.84 6.64 5.53
CA MET A 35 17.03 5.97 4.99
C MET A 35 17.34 6.43 3.56
N ALA A 36 16.31 6.70 2.74
CA ALA A 36 16.46 7.29 1.41
C ALA A 36 17.16 8.66 1.46
N VAL A 37 16.72 9.55 2.35
CA VAL A 37 17.34 10.86 2.55
C VAL A 37 18.78 10.73 3.08
N GLY A 38 19.04 9.73 3.91
CA GLY A 38 20.38 9.41 4.44
C GLY A 38 21.32 8.71 3.46
N GLY A 39 20.85 8.32 2.26
CA GLY A 39 21.66 7.55 1.30
C GLY A 39 21.89 6.09 1.72
N GLU A 40 21.04 5.53 2.57
CA GLU A 40 21.18 4.20 3.17
C GLU A 40 20.42 3.10 2.41
N LEU A 41 19.71 3.43 1.33
CA LEU A 41 19.05 2.43 0.49
C LEU A 41 20.07 1.71 -0.39
N THR A 42 20.42 0.48 -0.02
CA THR A 42 21.37 -0.35 -0.77
C THR A 42 20.66 -1.32 -1.73
N PRO A 43 21.32 -1.79 -2.80
CA PRO A 43 20.77 -2.84 -3.68
C PRO A 43 20.39 -4.14 -2.95
N ALA A 44 21.15 -4.50 -1.91
CA ALA A 44 20.86 -5.66 -1.08
C ALA A 44 19.56 -5.46 -0.29
N LEU A 45 19.44 -4.33 0.41
CA LEU A 45 18.22 -3.98 1.14
C LEU A 45 17.00 -3.95 0.21
N MET A 46 17.12 -3.35 -0.97
CA MET A 46 16.02 -3.29 -1.92
C MET A 46 15.65 -4.65 -2.53
N THR A 47 16.61 -5.56 -2.64
CA THR A 47 16.32 -6.97 -2.98
C THR A 47 15.48 -7.63 -1.88
N ASP A 48 15.80 -7.38 -0.60
CA ASP A 48 15.06 -7.95 0.52
C ASP A 48 13.67 -7.33 0.67
N VAL A 49 13.51 -6.03 0.36
CA VAL A 49 12.20 -5.37 0.25
C VAL A 49 11.35 -6.04 -0.82
N ALA A 50 11.90 -6.27 -2.03
CA ALA A 50 11.17 -6.96 -3.10
C ALA A 50 10.74 -8.37 -2.67
N ARG A 51 11.62 -9.13 -2.02
CA ARG A 51 11.29 -10.48 -1.50
C ARG A 51 10.22 -10.44 -0.41
N MET A 52 10.25 -9.47 0.48
CA MET A 52 9.22 -9.26 1.50
C MET A 52 7.86 -8.99 0.84
N ILE A 53 7.81 -8.11 -0.16
CA ILE A 53 6.58 -7.78 -0.92
C ILE A 53 6.05 -9.00 -1.66
N VAL A 54 6.91 -9.75 -2.36
CA VAL A 54 6.50 -11.00 -3.04
C VAL A 54 5.92 -12.01 -2.06
N ARG A 55 6.53 -12.18 -0.88
CA ARG A 55 6.00 -13.05 0.18
C ARG A 55 4.65 -12.55 0.69
N TYR A 56 4.52 -11.24 0.93
CA TYR A 56 3.27 -10.61 1.37
C TYR A 56 2.15 -10.81 0.35
N HIS A 57 2.37 -10.47 -0.94
CA HIS A 57 1.40 -10.66 -2.01
C HIS A 57 1.00 -12.12 -2.20
N ARG A 58 1.95 -13.07 -2.09
CA ARG A 58 1.63 -14.51 -2.21
C ARG A 58 0.77 -15.02 -1.06
N GLY A 59 0.98 -14.49 0.16
CA GLY A 59 0.18 -14.83 1.34
C GLY A 59 -1.19 -14.13 1.40
N ALA A 60 -1.35 -13.02 0.68
CA ALA A 60 -2.60 -12.28 0.64
C ALA A 60 -3.72 -13.08 -0.07
N PRO A 61 -4.96 -13.05 0.46
CA PRO A 61 -6.11 -13.70 -0.17
C PRO A 61 -6.38 -13.17 -1.58
N GLU A 62 -6.69 -14.08 -2.51
CA GLU A 62 -7.19 -13.75 -3.84
C GLU A 62 -8.64 -13.24 -3.75
N ILE A 63 -8.94 -12.17 -4.50
CA ILE A 63 -10.25 -11.53 -4.50
C ILE A 63 -10.82 -11.54 -5.91
N HIS A 64 -11.94 -12.24 -6.08
CA HIS A 64 -12.69 -12.30 -7.34
C HIS A 64 -14.00 -11.52 -7.21
N ARG A 65 -13.93 -10.20 -7.45
CA ARG A 65 -15.09 -9.29 -7.40
C ARG A 65 -15.11 -8.40 -8.64
N GLY A 66 -15.67 -8.92 -9.73
CA GLY A 66 -15.72 -8.24 -11.02
C GLY A 66 -14.50 -8.57 -11.89
N SER A 67 -14.11 -7.62 -12.75
CA SER A 67 -12.95 -7.73 -13.62
C SER A 67 -11.81 -6.84 -13.16
N GLY A 68 -10.58 -7.11 -13.60
CA GLY A 68 -9.43 -6.26 -13.28
C GLY A 68 -9.55 -4.83 -13.80
N SER A 69 -10.15 -4.66 -14.96
CA SER A 69 -10.49 -3.34 -15.49
C SER A 69 -11.52 -2.62 -14.61
N SER A 70 -12.56 -3.31 -14.13
CA SER A 70 -13.57 -2.71 -13.24
C SER A 70 -12.99 -2.33 -11.87
N ASN A 71 -12.05 -3.14 -11.37
CA ASN A 71 -11.31 -2.85 -10.14
C ASN A 71 -10.51 -1.54 -10.27
N LEU A 72 -9.68 -1.42 -11.31
CA LEU A 72 -8.90 -0.22 -11.56
C LEU A 72 -9.79 0.99 -11.87
N ALA A 73 -10.92 0.80 -12.58
CA ALA A 73 -11.89 1.86 -12.81
C ALA A 73 -12.46 2.42 -11.50
N GLY A 74 -12.74 1.56 -10.52
CA GLY A 74 -13.19 1.97 -9.19
C GLY A 74 -12.15 2.83 -8.47
N VAL A 75 -10.87 2.48 -8.56
CA VAL A 75 -9.77 3.28 -8.01
C VAL A 75 -9.67 4.64 -8.69
N LEU A 76 -9.77 4.68 -10.02
CA LEU A 76 -9.75 5.94 -10.78
C LEU A 76 -10.93 6.84 -10.44
N ALA A 77 -12.13 6.28 -10.19
CA ALA A 77 -13.28 7.05 -9.76
C ALA A 77 -13.08 7.68 -8.36
N ILE A 78 -12.43 6.96 -7.44
CA ILE A 78 -12.05 7.51 -6.13
C ILE A 78 -11.07 8.67 -6.30
N ASN A 79 -10.05 8.50 -7.16
CA ASN A 79 -9.08 9.56 -7.43
C ASN A 79 -9.72 10.79 -8.07
N GLU A 80 -10.60 10.60 -9.06
CA GLU A 80 -11.36 11.69 -9.70
C GLU A 80 -12.19 12.47 -8.68
N ALA A 81 -12.92 11.76 -7.80
CA ALA A 81 -13.68 12.39 -6.72
C ALA A 81 -12.78 13.13 -5.72
N GLY A 82 -11.61 12.59 -5.39
CA GLY A 82 -10.62 13.24 -4.51
C GLY A 82 -9.98 14.47 -5.14
N PHE A 83 -9.69 14.46 -6.44
CA PHE A 83 -9.19 15.64 -7.13
C PHE A 83 -10.23 16.75 -7.20
N ALA A 84 -11.51 16.40 -7.40
CA ALA A 84 -12.60 17.39 -7.46
C ALA A 84 -12.79 18.19 -6.16
N THR A 85 -12.28 17.69 -5.02
CA THR A 85 -12.29 18.43 -3.73
C THR A 85 -10.98 19.16 -3.42
N SER A 86 -9.97 19.01 -4.27
CA SER A 86 -8.65 19.60 -4.10
C SER A 86 -8.56 21.01 -4.70
N HIS A 87 -7.70 21.84 -4.13
CA HIS A 87 -7.32 23.15 -4.69
C HIS A 87 -5.92 23.15 -5.32
N VAL A 88 -5.29 21.97 -5.44
CA VAL A 88 -3.94 21.82 -6.01
C VAL A 88 -3.94 21.87 -7.53
N PHE A 89 -5.04 21.45 -8.16
CA PHE A 89 -5.18 21.37 -9.61
C PHE A 89 -6.36 22.21 -10.08
N GLU A 90 -6.21 22.84 -11.23
CA GLU A 90 -7.31 23.51 -11.91
C GLU A 90 -8.26 22.47 -12.52
N GLN A 91 -9.52 22.85 -12.70
CA GLN A 91 -10.56 21.97 -13.26
C GLN A 91 -10.14 21.34 -14.61
N ALA A 92 -9.51 22.14 -15.47
CA ALA A 92 -9.03 21.66 -16.77
C ALA A 92 -7.90 20.61 -16.66
N GLU A 93 -7.05 20.70 -15.63
CA GLU A 93 -6.00 19.71 -15.37
C GLU A 93 -6.60 18.40 -14.87
N ILE A 94 -7.60 18.47 -13.98
CA ILE A 94 -8.34 17.31 -13.49
C ILE A 94 -9.02 16.58 -14.66
N GLU A 95 -9.67 17.32 -15.56
CA GLU A 95 -10.28 16.77 -16.76
C GLU A 95 -9.26 16.10 -17.68
N ALA A 96 -8.10 16.72 -17.87
CA ALA A 96 -7.01 16.17 -18.67
C ALA A 96 -6.46 14.86 -18.05
N PHE A 97 -6.21 14.82 -16.75
CA PHE A 97 -5.74 13.63 -16.04
C PHE A 97 -6.78 12.50 -16.10
N THR A 98 -8.04 12.80 -15.79
CA THR A 98 -9.14 11.83 -15.86
C THR A 98 -9.28 11.26 -17.27
N GLY A 99 -9.21 12.11 -18.29
CA GLY A 99 -9.21 11.67 -19.70
C GLY A 99 -8.06 10.72 -20.00
N GLY A 100 -6.83 11.09 -19.62
CA GLY A 100 -5.64 10.27 -19.79
C GLY A 100 -5.73 8.90 -19.10
N PHE A 101 -6.21 8.87 -17.86
CA PHE A 101 -6.41 7.63 -17.11
C PHE A 101 -7.47 6.74 -17.75
N ARG A 102 -8.61 7.29 -18.20
CA ARG A 102 -9.66 6.53 -18.89
C ARG A 102 -9.17 5.96 -20.22
N THR A 103 -8.40 6.72 -21.01
CA THR A 103 -7.77 6.21 -22.24
C THR A 103 -6.79 5.07 -21.94
N ALA A 104 -5.95 5.22 -20.90
CA ALA A 104 -5.00 4.17 -20.52
C ALA A 104 -5.72 2.90 -20.02
N LEU A 105 -6.79 3.05 -19.23
CA LEU A 105 -7.63 1.94 -18.77
C LEU A 105 -8.26 1.20 -19.95
N ALA A 106 -8.88 1.93 -20.89
CA ALA A 106 -9.49 1.33 -22.07
C ALA A 106 -8.48 0.56 -22.93
N ARG A 107 -7.25 1.09 -23.07
CA ARG A 107 -6.16 0.40 -23.79
C ARG A 107 -5.72 -0.91 -23.13
N HIS A 108 -5.78 -0.98 -21.79
CA HIS A 108 -5.22 -2.10 -21.02
C HIS A 108 -6.28 -3.01 -20.40
N CYS A 109 -7.56 -2.83 -20.72
CA CYS A 109 -8.67 -3.53 -20.05
C CYS A 109 -8.53 -5.07 -20.15
N GLU A 110 -8.27 -5.61 -21.34
CA GLU A 110 -8.10 -7.05 -21.54
C GLU A 110 -6.89 -7.62 -20.79
N LEU A 111 -5.83 -6.83 -20.61
CA LEU A 111 -4.67 -7.25 -19.83
C LEU A 111 -5.02 -7.29 -18.34
N LEU A 112 -5.70 -6.27 -17.82
CA LEU A 112 -6.14 -6.22 -16.43
C LEU A 112 -7.12 -7.36 -16.12
N ASP A 113 -8.05 -7.66 -17.03
CA ASP A 113 -9.01 -8.74 -16.85
C ASP A 113 -8.33 -10.12 -16.84
N ARG A 114 -7.33 -10.35 -17.71
CA ARG A 114 -6.51 -11.58 -17.65
C ARG A 114 -5.75 -11.72 -16.34
N ARG A 115 -5.32 -10.61 -15.74
CA ARG A 115 -4.62 -10.62 -14.45
C ARG A 115 -5.56 -10.98 -13.31
N GLU A 116 -6.79 -10.48 -13.34
CA GLU A 116 -7.84 -10.90 -12.41
C GLU A 116 -8.05 -12.41 -12.47
N THR A 117 -8.25 -12.96 -13.66
CA THR A 117 -8.45 -14.41 -13.85
C THR A 117 -7.22 -15.23 -13.42
N ALA A 118 -6.03 -14.63 -13.41
CA ALA A 118 -4.79 -15.23 -12.93
C ALA A 118 -4.52 -15.02 -11.42
N GLY A 119 -5.53 -14.61 -10.63
CA GLY A 119 -5.44 -14.45 -9.18
C GLY A 119 -4.50 -13.33 -8.74
N LYS A 120 -4.39 -12.27 -9.56
CA LYS A 120 -3.51 -11.12 -9.28
C LYS A 120 -4.20 -9.98 -8.53
N ILE A 121 -5.53 -9.97 -8.45
CA ILE A 121 -6.24 -9.10 -7.52
C ILE A 121 -6.26 -9.77 -6.15
N ARG A 122 -5.70 -9.10 -5.16
CA ARG A 122 -5.55 -9.61 -3.80
C ARG A 122 -5.80 -8.51 -2.79
N ARG A 123 -6.02 -8.90 -1.53
CA ARG A 123 -6.03 -7.96 -0.40
C ARG A 123 -4.60 -7.49 -0.09
N CYS A 124 -4.10 -6.54 -0.89
CA CYS A 124 -2.74 -6.02 -0.87
C CYS A 124 -2.58 -4.93 0.21
N HIS A 125 -1.46 -4.19 0.16
CA HIS A 125 -1.19 -3.13 1.13
C HIS A 125 -2.06 -1.89 0.88
N GLY A 126 -2.27 -1.51 -0.38
CA GLY A 126 -3.09 -0.37 -0.78
C GLY A 126 -2.40 0.99 -0.71
N ASP A 127 -1.21 1.06 -0.11
CA ASP A 127 -0.42 2.28 0.08
C ASP A 127 1.08 1.98 0.23
N LEU A 128 1.61 1.14 -0.67
CA LEU A 128 2.95 0.58 -0.55
C LEU A 128 4.02 1.58 -1.01
N HIS A 129 4.41 2.52 -0.15
CA HIS A 129 5.49 3.48 -0.39
C HIS A 129 6.55 3.45 0.73
N LEU A 130 7.72 4.07 0.56
CA LEU A 130 8.85 3.95 1.51
C LEU A 130 8.54 4.42 2.94
N ARG A 131 7.52 5.27 3.12
CA ARG A 131 7.05 5.69 4.45
C ARG A 131 6.32 4.58 5.22
N ASN A 132 5.85 3.55 4.52
CA ASN A 132 5.11 2.40 5.06
C ASN A 132 5.99 1.13 5.06
N ILE A 133 7.30 1.32 4.98
CA ILE A 133 8.29 0.24 5.09
C ILE A 133 9.34 0.68 6.11
N CYS A 134 9.68 -0.21 7.04
CA CYS A 134 10.78 0.01 7.98
C CYS A 134 11.75 -1.16 8.00
N LEU A 135 12.98 -0.90 8.44
CA LEU A 135 13.95 -1.92 8.79
C LEU A 135 13.81 -2.24 10.28
N PHE A 136 13.29 -3.41 10.61
CA PHE A 136 13.07 -3.85 11.98
C PHE A 136 13.81 -5.16 12.23
N ASP A 137 14.67 -5.18 13.24
CA ASP A 137 15.59 -6.31 13.53
C ASP A 137 16.39 -6.79 12.31
N GLY A 138 16.80 -5.86 11.46
CA GLY A 138 17.59 -6.14 10.25
C GLY A 138 16.77 -6.65 9.06
N GLU A 139 15.45 -6.76 9.18
CA GLU A 139 14.57 -7.20 8.09
C GLU A 139 13.58 -6.11 7.66
N PRO A 140 13.27 -5.97 6.36
CA PRO A 140 12.17 -5.13 5.91
C PRO A 140 10.81 -5.61 6.44
N ARG A 141 10.03 -4.68 6.97
CA ARG A 141 8.65 -4.89 7.39
C ARG A 141 7.75 -3.86 6.71
N LEU A 142 6.62 -4.35 6.19
CA LEU A 142 5.52 -3.50 5.73
C LEU A 142 4.63 -3.19 6.93
N PHE A 143 4.11 -1.98 7.03
CA PHE A 143 3.20 -1.57 8.10
C PHE A 143 2.25 -0.47 7.60
N ASP A 144 1.16 -0.22 8.33
CA ASP A 144 0.15 0.78 7.97
C ASP A 144 -0.54 0.49 6.62
N CYS A 145 -0.93 -0.77 6.40
CA CYS A 145 -1.75 -1.14 5.26
C CYS A 145 -3.19 -0.63 5.40
N ILE A 146 -3.87 -0.39 4.28
CA ILE A 146 -5.25 0.06 4.28
C ILE A 146 -6.14 -1.12 4.69
N GLU A 147 -6.68 -1.08 5.90
CA GLU A 147 -7.57 -2.12 6.43
C GLU A 147 -9.07 -1.73 6.38
N PHE A 148 -9.35 -0.43 6.30
CA PHE A 148 -10.70 0.13 6.46
C PHE A 148 -11.50 0.26 5.16
N ASN A 149 -10.85 0.14 3.99
CA ASN A 149 -11.51 0.28 2.69
C ASN A 149 -11.16 -0.90 1.78
N ASP A 150 -12.07 -1.88 1.73
CA ASP A 150 -11.92 -3.10 0.93
C ASP A 150 -11.69 -2.81 -0.56
N GLN A 151 -12.20 -1.70 -1.10
CA GLN A 151 -12.05 -1.36 -2.51
C GLN A 151 -10.63 -0.90 -2.84
N ILE A 152 -9.96 -0.23 -1.91
CA ILE A 152 -8.57 0.23 -2.08
C ILE A 152 -7.57 -0.86 -1.64
N ALA A 153 -7.97 -1.71 -0.69
CA ALA A 153 -7.16 -2.85 -0.26
C ALA A 153 -7.20 -4.03 -1.26
N SER A 154 -8.32 -4.23 -1.96
CA SER A 154 -8.49 -5.31 -2.96
C SER A 154 -8.06 -4.82 -4.33
N ILE A 155 -6.76 -4.87 -4.62
CA ILE A 155 -6.15 -4.33 -5.83
C ILE A 155 -5.22 -5.34 -6.50
N ASP A 156 -4.83 -5.06 -7.74
CA ASP A 156 -3.82 -5.85 -8.42
C ASP A 156 -2.44 -5.71 -7.75
N VAL A 157 -1.71 -6.81 -7.56
CA VAL A 157 -0.37 -6.82 -6.95
C VAL A 157 0.65 -5.92 -7.66
N LEU A 158 0.53 -5.70 -8.98
CA LEU A 158 1.38 -4.75 -9.71
C LEU A 158 0.96 -3.31 -9.45
N TYR A 159 -0.34 -3.05 -9.24
CA TYR A 159 -0.81 -1.73 -8.84
C TYR A 159 -0.25 -1.37 -7.45
N ASP A 160 -0.28 -2.31 -6.51
CA ASP A 160 0.34 -2.15 -5.19
C ASP A 160 1.85 -1.89 -5.29
N LEU A 161 2.58 -2.71 -6.06
CA LEU A 161 4.02 -2.52 -6.28
C LEU A 161 4.35 -1.18 -6.96
N ALA A 162 3.50 -0.70 -7.87
CA ALA A 162 3.76 0.53 -8.63
C ALA A 162 3.92 1.76 -7.73
N PHE A 163 3.24 1.81 -6.56
CA PHE A 163 3.43 2.91 -5.60
C PHE A 163 4.87 3.01 -5.13
N LEU A 164 5.50 1.88 -4.78
CA LEU A 164 6.89 1.87 -4.35
C LEU A 164 7.83 2.27 -5.49
N LEU A 165 7.57 1.78 -6.71
CA LEU A 165 8.40 2.09 -7.86
C LEU A 165 8.35 3.59 -8.21
N MET A 166 7.15 4.18 -8.18
CA MET A 166 6.95 5.61 -8.39
C MET A 166 7.58 6.44 -7.28
N ASP A 167 7.47 6.03 -6.02
CA ASP A 167 8.08 6.72 -4.87
C ASP A 167 9.61 6.71 -4.97
N LEU A 168 10.22 5.58 -5.35
CA LEU A 168 11.66 5.47 -5.61
C LEU A 168 12.09 6.39 -6.75
N TRP A 169 11.34 6.43 -7.86
CA TRP A 169 11.60 7.35 -8.98
C TRP A 169 11.51 8.81 -8.56
N HIS A 170 10.45 9.18 -7.85
CA HIS A 170 10.23 10.53 -7.36
C HIS A 170 11.39 11.02 -6.48
N ARG A 171 12.01 10.10 -5.73
CA ARG A 171 13.16 10.37 -4.85
C ARG A 171 14.52 10.26 -5.52
N GLY A 172 14.57 9.98 -6.83
CA GLY A 172 15.83 9.92 -7.58
C GLY A 172 16.55 8.56 -7.53
N PHE A 173 15.84 7.47 -7.28
CA PHE A 173 16.39 6.10 -7.24
C PHE A 173 15.83 5.18 -8.36
N PRO A 174 15.89 5.56 -9.65
CA PRO A 174 15.35 4.75 -10.73
C PRO A 174 16.02 3.38 -10.84
N GLU A 175 17.31 3.28 -10.52
CA GLU A 175 18.05 2.01 -10.54
C GLU A 175 17.58 1.03 -9.47
N LEU A 176 17.22 1.54 -8.28
CA LEU A 176 16.65 0.71 -7.22
C LEU A 176 15.23 0.29 -7.55
N ALA A 177 14.43 1.16 -8.18
CA ALA A 177 13.10 0.79 -8.68
C ALA A 177 13.19 -0.32 -9.73
N ASN A 178 14.11 -0.20 -10.69
CA ASN A 178 14.38 -1.23 -11.69
C ASN A 178 14.80 -2.55 -11.03
N LEU A 179 15.68 -2.49 -10.03
CA LEU A 179 16.09 -3.67 -9.28
C LEU A 179 14.90 -4.34 -8.60
N VAL A 180 14.06 -3.58 -7.88
CA VAL A 180 12.87 -4.09 -7.20
C VAL A 180 11.91 -4.77 -8.17
N MET A 181 11.64 -4.14 -9.32
CA MET A 181 10.73 -4.67 -10.34
C MET A 181 11.21 -6.02 -10.94
N ASN A 182 12.52 -6.29 -10.89
CA ASN A 182 13.15 -7.47 -11.51
C ASN A 182 13.60 -8.54 -10.48
N ARG A 183 12.95 -8.62 -9.31
CA ARG A 183 13.20 -9.64 -8.27
C ARG A 183 11.95 -10.41 -7.93
#